data_AF-A0A1F7LX21-F1
#
_entry.id   AF-A0A1F7LX21-F1
#
_cell.length_a   1.000
_cell.length_b   1.000
_cell.length_c   1.000
_cell.angle_alpha   90.00
_cell.angle_beta   90.00
_cell.angle_gamma   90.00
#
_symmetry.space_group_name_H-M   'P 1'
#
loop_
_entity.id
_entity.type
_entity.pdbx_description
1 polymer ?
#
loop_
_entity_poly.entity_id
_entity_poly.type
_entity_poly.pdbx_seq_one_letter_code
_entity_poly.pdbx_strand_id
1 'polypeptide(L)'
;MIRAGALVLAAALLLALPGTAGAQIYRWVDERGVPHYTEGIDSVPERFRATAVALPMRKEPPAPAPAAGAPAGGPSGATGEATIRFTPGQRILVDARLNGSTSARLMLDTGADRTVVAPRVIAAAGISLTRGTAAGTMKGATGEAQVQSVPVESIEVGAAKVDRLVVISHDIDQSGVDGLLGRDFLDQFTVTIDNAQGVVTLSPKKR
;
A
#
# COMPACT_ATOMS: atom_id res chain seq x y z
N MET A 1 57.08 -9.68 -44.14
CA MET A 1 56.87 -9.41 -42.70
C MET A 1 55.58 -8.61 -42.56
N ILE A 2 54.46 -9.28 -42.29
CA ILE A 2 53.10 -8.72 -42.38
C ILE A 2 52.43 -8.79 -41.00
N ARG A 3 52.19 -7.59 -40.44
CA ARG A 3 51.06 -7.14 -39.60
C ARG A 3 50.77 -7.84 -38.27
N ALA A 4 51.21 -7.16 -37.22
CA ALA A 4 50.64 -7.15 -35.88
C ALA A 4 49.17 -6.67 -35.86
N GLY A 5 48.40 -7.11 -34.87
CA GLY A 5 47.38 -6.25 -34.24
C GLY A 5 45.89 -6.55 -34.47
N ALA A 6 45.50 -7.63 -35.16
CA ALA A 6 44.07 -7.83 -35.49
C ALA A 6 43.36 -8.99 -34.77
N LEU A 7 44.05 -9.91 -34.10
CA LEU A 7 43.41 -11.15 -33.62
C LEU A 7 42.96 -11.16 -32.15
N VAL A 8 43.41 -10.20 -31.33
CA VAL A 8 43.00 -10.15 -29.90
C VAL A 8 41.74 -9.30 -29.70
N LEU A 9 41.34 -8.48 -30.68
CA LEU A 9 40.16 -7.62 -30.58
C LEU A 9 38.83 -8.35 -30.90
N ALA A 10 38.87 -9.52 -31.55
CA ALA A 10 37.65 -10.26 -31.92
C ALA A 10 37.11 -11.17 -30.81
N ALA A 11 37.95 -11.56 -29.83
CA ALA A 11 37.51 -12.39 -28.70
C ALA A 11 37.11 -11.58 -27.45
N ALA A 12 37.55 -10.32 -27.35
CA ALA A 12 37.19 -9.43 -26.24
C ALA A 12 35.92 -8.58 -26.51
N LEU A 13 35.39 -8.62 -27.75
CA LEU A 13 34.15 -7.93 -28.14
C LEU A 13 32.93 -8.87 -28.22
N LEU A 14 32.94 -9.94 -27.42
CA LEU A 14 31.79 -10.82 -27.18
C LEU A 14 31.28 -10.70 -25.73
N LEU A 15 31.74 -9.68 -25.01
CA LEU A 15 31.12 -9.16 -23.80
C LEU A 15 30.19 -8.01 -24.18
N ALA A 16 28.95 -8.09 -23.70
CA ALA A 16 27.90 -7.07 -23.75
C ALA A 16 26.98 -7.07 -25.00
N LEU A 17 26.04 -8.02 -25.00
CA LEU A 17 24.63 -7.62 -25.11
C LEU A 17 23.86 -8.34 -23.99
N PRO A 18 23.49 -7.66 -22.89
CA PRO A 18 22.44 -8.20 -22.04
C PRO A 18 21.20 -8.33 -22.92
N GLY A 19 20.79 -9.58 -23.20
CA GLY A 19 19.49 -9.82 -23.78
C GLY A 19 18.48 -9.19 -22.84
N THR A 20 17.82 -8.13 -23.28
CA THR A 20 16.68 -7.58 -22.56
C THR A 20 15.61 -8.65 -22.57
N ALA A 21 15.62 -9.54 -21.57
CA ALA A 21 14.48 -10.38 -21.26
C ALA A 21 13.37 -9.41 -20.85
N GLY A 22 12.54 -9.02 -21.81
CA GLY A 22 11.35 -8.25 -21.55
C GLY A 22 10.42 -9.11 -20.71
N ALA A 23 10.47 -8.96 -19.38
CA ALA A 23 9.59 -9.68 -18.46
C ALA A 23 8.17 -9.10 -18.56
N GLN A 24 7.49 -9.36 -19.68
CA GLN A 24 6.12 -8.92 -19.89
C GLN A 24 5.17 -9.93 -19.25
N ILE A 25 4.37 -9.47 -18.27
CA ILE A 25 3.39 -10.34 -17.61
C ILE A 25 2.17 -10.46 -18.52
N TYR A 26 1.73 -11.68 -18.80
CA TYR A 26 0.50 -11.98 -19.50
C TYR A 26 -0.54 -12.52 -18.52
N ARG A 27 -1.78 -12.05 -18.64
CA ARG A 27 -2.93 -12.61 -17.94
C ARG A 27 -3.77 -13.42 -18.92
N TRP A 28 -4.13 -14.65 -18.56
CA TRP A 28 -5.07 -15.48 -19.30
C TRP A 28 -6.09 -16.11 -18.35
N VAL A 29 -7.23 -16.56 -18.87
CA VAL A 29 -8.31 -17.15 -18.08
C VAL A 29 -8.51 -18.59 -18.54
N ASP A 30 -8.56 -19.53 -17.59
CA ASP A 30 -8.83 -20.93 -17.91
C ASP A 30 -10.34 -21.19 -18.15
N GLU A 31 -10.67 -22.42 -18.55
CA GLU A 31 -12.06 -22.83 -18.83
C GLU A 31 -12.99 -22.75 -17.61
N ARG A 32 -12.44 -22.68 -16.39
CA ARG A 32 -13.18 -22.54 -15.14
C ARG A 32 -13.32 -21.07 -14.72
N GLY A 33 -12.88 -20.13 -15.55
CA GLY A 33 -12.94 -18.70 -15.26
C GLY A 33 -11.84 -18.21 -14.30
N VAL A 34 -10.82 -19.04 -14.01
CA VAL A 34 -9.75 -18.67 -13.07
C VAL A 34 -8.67 -17.88 -13.81
N PRO A 35 -8.27 -16.68 -13.34
CA PRO A 35 -7.19 -15.92 -13.94
C PRO A 35 -5.81 -16.49 -13.56
N HIS A 36 -4.93 -16.62 -14.55
CA HIS A 36 -3.54 -17.03 -14.42
C HIS A 36 -2.61 -15.94 -14.95
N TYR A 37 -1.40 -15.84 -14.38
CA TYR A 37 -0.38 -14.85 -14.74
C TYR A 37 0.94 -15.54 -15.08
N THR A 38 1.54 -15.18 -16.21
CA THR A 38 2.80 -15.78 -16.67
C THR A 38 3.77 -14.72 -17.17
N GLU A 39 5.06 -14.96 -16.97
CA GLU A 39 6.12 -14.10 -17.53
C GLU A 39 6.44 -14.56 -18.95
N GLY A 40 6.08 -13.73 -19.94
CA GLY A 40 6.22 -14.01 -21.36
C GLY A 40 5.03 -14.74 -21.98
N ILE A 41 4.81 -14.48 -23.28
CA ILE A 41 3.74 -15.10 -24.07
C ILE A 41 3.99 -16.59 -24.33
N ASP A 42 5.25 -17.01 -24.34
CA ASP A 42 5.65 -18.41 -24.54
C ASP A 42 5.24 -19.28 -23.35
N SER A 43 5.20 -18.71 -22.16
CA SER A 43 4.75 -19.35 -20.93
C SER A 43 3.22 -19.52 -20.86
N VAL A 44 2.46 -18.90 -21.77
CA VAL A 44 1.01 -19.12 -21.88
C VAL A 44 0.75 -20.41 -22.69
N PRO A 45 -0.07 -21.36 -22.19
CA PRO A 45 -0.46 -22.53 -22.97
C PRO A 45 -1.11 -22.14 -24.30
N GLU A 46 -0.75 -22.81 -25.40
CA GLU A 46 -1.16 -22.45 -26.78
C GLU A 46 -2.65 -22.15 -26.92
N ARG A 47 -3.49 -22.97 -26.30
CA ARG A 47 -4.96 -22.83 -26.29
C ARG A 47 -5.49 -21.51 -25.72
N PHE A 48 -4.73 -20.85 -24.84
CA PHE A 48 -5.10 -19.59 -24.19
C PHE A 48 -4.27 -18.41 -24.69
N ARG A 49 -3.34 -18.62 -25.63
CA ARG A 49 -2.47 -17.57 -26.13
C ARG A 49 -3.24 -16.49 -26.90
N ALA A 50 -4.31 -16.89 -27.60
CA ALA A 50 -5.19 -15.97 -28.33
C ALA A 50 -6.01 -15.04 -27.42
N THR A 51 -6.27 -15.45 -26.17
CA THR A 51 -7.03 -14.68 -25.18
C THR A 51 -6.14 -14.05 -24.10
N ALA A 52 -4.82 -14.31 -24.16
CA ALA A 52 -3.86 -13.75 -23.23
C ALA A 52 -3.68 -12.26 -23.48
N VAL A 53 -3.89 -11.49 -22.42
CA VAL A 53 -3.72 -10.03 -22.45
C VAL A 53 -2.37 -9.70 -21.83
N ALA A 54 -1.51 -9.05 -22.61
CA ALA A 54 -0.27 -8.48 -22.09
C ALA A 54 -0.62 -7.38 -21.08
N LEU A 55 -0.23 -7.56 -19.83
CA LEU A 55 -0.35 -6.50 -18.84
C LEU A 55 0.77 -5.49 -19.12
N PRO A 56 0.44 -4.21 -19.33
CA PRO A 56 1.49 -3.19 -19.43
C PRO A 56 2.26 -3.20 -18.10
N MET A 57 3.60 -3.22 -18.18
CA MET A 57 4.42 -2.80 -17.05
C MET A 57 3.97 -1.38 -16.71
N ARG A 58 3.27 -1.23 -15.59
CA ARG A 58 2.75 0.07 -15.18
C ARG A 58 3.95 0.95 -14.84
N LYS A 59 4.37 1.80 -15.77
CA LYS A 59 5.20 2.98 -15.46
C LYS A 59 4.33 3.90 -14.63
N GLU A 60 4.49 3.78 -13.33
CA GLU A 60 3.81 4.54 -12.28
C GLU A 60 2.28 4.43 -12.31
N PRO A 61 1.62 4.27 -11.16
CA PRO A 61 0.18 4.48 -11.10
C PRO A 61 -0.14 5.86 -11.71
N PRO A 62 -1.18 6.00 -12.56
CA PRO A 62 -1.70 7.32 -12.83
C PRO A 62 -1.99 7.95 -11.47
N ALA A 63 -1.47 9.16 -11.25
CA ALA A 63 -1.77 9.93 -10.06
C ALA A 63 -3.29 9.83 -9.82
N PRO A 64 -3.75 9.53 -8.58
CA PRO A 64 -5.17 9.34 -8.33
C PRO A 64 -5.89 10.55 -8.89
N ALA A 65 -6.75 10.31 -9.89
CA ALA A 65 -7.65 11.32 -10.38
C ALA A 65 -8.38 11.87 -9.15
N PRO A 66 -8.50 13.20 -8.98
CA PRO A 66 -9.22 13.74 -7.84
C PRO A 66 -10.62 13.14 -7.89
N ALA A 67 -10.95 12.34 -6.86
CA ALA A 67 -12.31 11.87 -6.67
C ALA A 67 -13.18 13.12 -6.56
N ALA A 68 -13.92 13.42 -7.63
CA ALA A 68 -14.88 14.50 -7.64
C ALA A 68 -15.89 14.21 -6.52
N GLY A 69 -15.80 14.97 -5.43
CA GLY A 69 -16.74 14.90 -4.30
C GLY A 69 -16.15 14.55 -2.93
N ALA A 70 -14.84 14.32 -2.77
CA ALA A 70 -14.26 14.23 -1.43
C ALA A 70 -14.31 15.61 -0.73
N PRO A 71 -14.71 15.72 0.55
CA PRO A 71 -14.64 16.98 1.27
C PRO A 71 -13.22 17.54 1.21
N ALA A 72 -13.11 18.82 0.84
CA ALA A 72 -11.84 19.51 0.69
C ALA A 72 -11.17 19.67 2.06
N GLY A 73 -10.22 18.79 2.36
CA GLY A 73 -9.40 18.83 3.57
C GLY A 73 -8.54 17.59 3.65
N GLY A 74 -7.34 17.64 3.05
CA GLY A 74 -6.31 16.65 3.36
C GLY A 74 -5.89 16.73 4.83
N PRO A 75 -5.08 15.76 5.29
CA PRO A 75 -4.58 15.74 6.66
C PRO A 75 -3.96 17.09 7.03
N SER A 76 -4.33 17.59 8.20
CA SER A 76 -4.06 18.95 8.64
C SER A 76 -2.95 18.99 9.67
N GLY A 77 -1.74 18.67 9.23
CA GLY A 77 -0.54 18.75 10.07
C GLY A 77 -0.40 17.57 11.04
N ALA A 78 0.79 17.00 11.08
CA ALA A 78 1.21 16.08 12.13
C ALA A 78 1.81 16.86 13.30
N THR A 79 1.52 16.41 14.52
CA THR A 79 2.15 16.92 15.75
C THR A 79 2.59 15.77 16.64
N GLY A 80 3.54 16.06 17.54
CA GLY A 80 4.05 15.12 18.53
C GLY A 80 4.88 13.97 17.96
N GLU A 81 5.53 13.25 18.86
CA GLU A 81 6.39 12.10 18.55
C GLU A 81 5.87 10.86 19.26
N ALA A 82 6.03 9.69 18.63
CA ALA A 82 5.67 8.43 19.25
C ALA A 82 6.77 7.39 19.09
N THR A 83 6.98 6.61 20.14
CA THR A 83 7.83 5.42 20.14
C THR A 83 6.97 4.20 20.43
N ILE A 84 6.87 3.30 19.46
CA ILE A 84 6.09 2.06 19.54
C ILE A 84 7.08 0.91 19.69
N ARG A 85 6.88 0.04 20.68
CA ARG A 85 7.66 -1.19 20.81
C ARG A 85 6.92 -2.34 20.14
N PHE A 86 7.65 -3.19 19.44
CA PHE A 86 7.12 -4.40 18.81
C PHE A 86 8.11 -5.55 18.93
N THR A 87 7.63 -6.77 18.75
CA THR A 87 8.48 -7.97 18.73
C THR A 87 9.01 -8.18 17.31
N PRO A 88 10.34 -8.23 17.08
CA PRO A 88 10.90 -8.47 15.75
C PRO A 88 10.34 -9.75 15.10
N GLY A 89 10.04 -9.67 13.81
CA GLY A 89 9.42 -10.77 13.05
C GLY A 89 7.91 -10.93 13.25
N GLN A 90 7.30 -10.18 14.18
CA GLN A 90 5.84 -10.10 14.34
C GLN A 90 5.26 -8.87 13.63
N ARG A 91 3.93 -8.84 13.46
CA ARG A 91 3.24 -7.65 12.99
C ARG A 91 3.38 -6.51 14.01
N ILE A 92 3.54 -5.30 13.52
CA ILE A 92 3.64 -4.10 14.36
C ILE A 92 2.21 -3.64 14.65
N LEU A 93 1.78 -3.84 15.90
CA LEU A 93 0.47 -3.39 16.37
C LEU A 93 0.64 -2.10 17.17
N VAL A 94 -0.26 -1.15 16.97
CA VAL A 94 -0.28 0.14 17.63
C VAL A 94 -1.62 0.35 18.31
N ASP A 95 -1.59 0.91 19.50
CA ASP A 95 -2.78 1.45 20.14
C ASP A 95 -3.00 2.86 19.62
N ALA A 96 -4.04 3.01 18.81
CA ALA A 96 -4.48 4.28 18.28
C ALA A 96 -5.69 4.81 19.07
N ARG A 97 -5.90 6.12 19.03
CA ARG A 97 -7.07 6.78 19.59
C ARG A 97 -7.72 7.67 18.53
N LEU A 98 -9.00 7.43 18.27
CA LEU A 98 -9.84 8.23 17.39
C LEU A 98 -10.56 9.31 18.20
N ASN A 99 -10.57 10.53 17.67
CA ASN A 99 -11.25 11.69 18.24
C ASN A 99 -10.97 11.88 19.75
N GLY A 100 -9.72 11.62 20.17
CA GLY A 100 -9.26 11.82 21.54
C GLY A 100 -9.83 10.88 22.62
N SER A 101 -10.72 9.93 22.29
CA SER A 101 -11.38 9.10 23.32
C SER A 101 -11.52 7.62 22.98
N THR A 102 -11.63 7.24 21.71
CA THR A 102 -11.95 5.86 21.33
C THR A 102 -10.69 5.10 20.92
N SER A 103 -10.32 4.09 21.70
CA SER A 103 -9.18 3.23 21.41
C SER A 103 -9.45 2.26 20.26
N ALA A 104 -8.42 2.01 19.45
CA ALA A 104 -8.41 1.03 18.37
C ALA A 104 -7.03 0.39 18.28
N ARG A 105 -6.97 -0.93 18.17
CA ARG A 105 -5.71 -1.65 17.95
C ARG A 105 -5.44 -1.79 16.46
N LEU A 106 -4.57 -0.98 15.89
CA LEU A 106 -4.32 -0.99 14.44
C LEU A 106 -3.01 -1.72 14.11
N MET A 107 -2.95 -2.36 12.96
CA MET A 107 -1.69 -2.86 12.41
C MET A 107 -1.04 -1.76 11.57
N LEU A 108 0.23 -1.44 11.83
CA LEU A 108 0.99 -0.52 10.98
C LEU A 108 1.22 -1.17 9.61
N ASP A 109 0.69 -0.55 8.56
CA ASP A 109 0.72 -1.08 7.20
C ASP A 109 1.23 -0.05 6.20
N THR A 110 2.52 -0.14 5.85
CA THR A 110 3.13 0.72 4.83
C THR A 110 2.66 0.42 3.40
N GLY A 111 1.94 -0.70 3.19
CA GLY A 111 1.36 -1.07 1.90
C GLY A 111 -0.07 -0.55 1.70
N ALA A 112 -0.71 -0.02 2.74
CA ALA A 112 -2.06 0.52 2.66
C ALA A 112 -2.04 2.03 2.39
N ASP A 113 -2.68 2.49 1.31
CA ASP A 113 -2.78 3.92 0.97
C ASP A 113 -3.65 4.70 1.97
N ARG A 114 -4.67 4.03 2.52
CA ARG A 114 -5.63 4.60 3.45
C ARG A 114 -5.64 3.82 4.75
N THR A 115 -5.84 4.54 5.84
CA THR A 115 -6.14 3.95 7.14
C THR A 115 -7.50 3.27 7.08
N VAL A 116 -7.58 2.03 7.55
CA VAL A 116 -8.79 1.22 7.62
C VAL A 116 -9.14 1.05 9.08
N VAL A 117 -10.39 1.28 9.46
CA VAL A 117 -10.87 1.13 10.83
C VAL A 117 -12.21 0.44 10.79
N ALA A 118 -12.37 -0.65 11.54
CA ALA A 118 -13.60 -1.40 11.39
C ALA A 118 -14.84 -0.69 11.97
N PRO A 119 -16.03 -0.95 11.41
CA PRO A 119 -17.21 -0.11 11.60
C PRO A 119 -17.64 0.09 13.06
N ARG A 120 -17.49 -0.94 13.90
CA ARG A 120 -17.78 -0.86 15.35
C ARG A 120 -16.95 0.18 16.11
N VAL A 121 -15.70 0.41 15.71
CA VAL A 121 -14.83 1.43 16.34
C VAL A 121 -15.23 2.82 15.88
N ILE A 122 -15.58 2.98 14.60
CA ILE A 122 -16.13 4.23 14.05
C ILE A 122 -17.43 4.60 14.78
N ALA A 123 -18.33 3.63 14.97
CA ALA A 123 -19.57 3.82 15.71
C ALA A 123 -19.32 4.17 17.19
N ALA A 124 -18.37 3.47 17.84
CA ALA A 124 -17.98 3.75 19.24
C ALA A 124 -17.39 5.16 19.41
N ALA A 125 -16.71 5.68 18.38
CA ALA A 125 -16.20 7.04 18.34
C ALA A 125 -17.28 8.11 18.11
N GLY A 126 -18.57 7.72 18.05
CA GLY A 126 -19.69 8.62 17.80
C GLY A 126 -19.74 9.15 16.37
N ILE A 127 -18.99 8.55 15.45
CA ILE A 127 -18.90 8.98 14.06
C ILE A 127 -20.02 8.33 13.25
N SER A 128 -20.75 9.14 12.49
CA SER A 128 -21.83 8.65 11.66
C SER A 128 -21.30 7.85 10.46
N LEU A 129 -21.79 6.64 10.28
CA LEU A 129 -21.50 5.81 9.10
C LEU A 129 -22.37 6.17 7.88
N THR A 130 -23.34 7.08 8.04
CA THR A 130 -24.30 7.46 6.98
C THR A 130 -24.23 8.93 6.60
N ARG A 131 -23.81 9.83 7.51
CA ARG A 131 -23.71 11.26 7.25
C ARG A 131 -22.28 11.65 6.94
N GLY A 132 -22.07 12.34 5.82
CA GLY A 132 -20.73 12.81 5.41
C GLY A 132 -19.80 11.69 4.96
N THR A 133 -20.35 10.50 4.69
CA THR A 133 -19.62 9.35 4.18
C THR A 133 -19.72 9.28 2.65
N ALA A 134 -18.73 8.63 2.03
CA ALA A 134 -18.73 8.36 0.60
C ALA A 134 -18.54 6.87 0.33
N ALA A 135 -19.46 6.27 -0.43
CA ALA A 135 -19.29 4.93 -0.94
C ALA A 135 -18.15 4.90 -1.97
N GLY A 136 -17.37 3.82 -1.97
CA GLY A 136 -16.28 3.65 -2.91
C GLY A 136 -15.85 2.20 -3.01
N THR A 137 -14.85 1.96 -3.85
CA THR A 137 -14.23 0.64 -4.00
C THR A 137 -12.79 0.72 -3.51
N MET A 138 -12.42 -0.19 -2.61
CA MET A 138 -11.04 -0.42 -2.20
C MET A 138 -10.47 -1.57 -3.01
N LYS A 139 -9.22 -1.44 -3.44
CA LYS A 139 -8.45 -2.53 -4.05
C LYS A 139 -7.34 -2.95 -3.10
N GLY A 140 -7.36 -4.21 -2.69
CA GLY A 140 -6.34 -4.83 -1.85
C GLY A 140 -5.68 -6.03 -2.54
N ALA A 141 -4.80 -6.71 -1.81
CA ALA A 141 -4.11 -7.91 -2.30
C ALA A 141 -5.09 -9.06 -2.62
N THR A 142 -6.23 -9.12 -1.95
CA THR A 142 -7.25 -10.17 -2.08
C THR A 142 -8.34 -9.86 -3.12
N GLY A 143 -8.29 -8.68 -3.76
CA GLY A 143 -9.28 -8.25 -4.73
C GLY A 143 -9.87 -6.87 -4.44
N GLU A 144 -11.09 -6.64 -4.90
CA GLU A 144 -11.81 -5.38 -4.73
C GLU A 144 -12.98 -5.55 -3.76
N ALA A 145 -13.21 -4.55 -2.92
CA ALA A 145 -14.29 -4.54 -1.92
C ALA A 145 -15.04 -3.20 -1.96
N GLN A 146 -16.35 -3.23 -1.77
CA GLN A 146 -17.15 -2.02 -1.54
C GLN A 146 -16.93 -1.54 -0.10
N VAL A 147 -16.65 -0.25 0.04
CA VAL A 147 -16.26 0.36 1.31
C VAL A 147 -16.93 1.71 1.52
N GLN A 148 -16.93 2.17 2.77
CA GLN A 148 -17.38 3.51 3.13
C GLN A 148 -16.19 4.34 3.59
N SER A 149 -16.00 5.52 2.99
CA SER A 149 -15.04 6.52 3.45
C SER A 149 -15.69 7.40 4.50
N VAL A 150 -15.01 7.64 5.62
CA VAL A 150 -15.55 8.35 6.78
C VAL A 150 -14.56 9.42 7.25
N PRO A 151 -14.99 10.68 7.42
CA PRO A 151 -14.13 11.70 8.00
C PRO A 151 -13.96 11.47 9.51
N VAL A 152 -12.73 11.62 9.98
CA VAL A 152 -12.33 11.51 11.39
C VAL A 152 -11.61 12.80 11.78
N GLU A 153 -11.93 13.34 12.95
CA GLU A 153 -11.36 14.62 13.40
C GLU A 153 -9.87 14.47 13.72
N SER A 154 -9.50 13.39 14.39
CA SER A 154 -8.09 13.08 14.66
C SER A 154 -7.86 11.59 14.87
N ILE A 155 -6.65 11.16 14.49
CA ILE A 155 -6.08 9.87 14.89
C ILE A 155 -4.79 10.15 15.65
N GLU A 156 -4.61 9.44 16.76
CA GLU A 156 -3.48 9.60 17.66
C GLU A 156 -2.83 8.25 17.91
N VAL A 157 -1.50 8.17 17.88
CA VAL A 157 -0.70 7.01 18.28
C VAL A 157 0.35 7.51 19.26
N GLY A 158 0.25 7.14 20.53
CA GLY A 158 1.04 7.80 21.58
C GLY A 158 0.79 9.32 21.59
N ALA A 159 1.85 10.13 21.44
CA ALA A 159 1.71 11.58 21.27
C ALA A 159 1.72 12.02 19.80
N ALA A 160 1.97 11.12 18.84
CA ALA A 160 1.87 11.42 17.42
C ALA A 160 0.40 11.57 17.02
N LYS A 161 0.03 12.71 16.46
CA LYS A 161 -1.35 13.06 16.13
C LYS A 161 -1.45 13.62 14.72
N VAL A 162 -2.49 13.22 13.99
CA VAL A 162 -2.86 13.82 12.70
C VAL A 162 -4.34 14.17 12.73
N ASP A 163 -4.64 15.41 12.35
CA ASP A 163 -6.00 15.94 12.27
C ASP A 163 -6.58 15.80 10.86
N ARG A 164 -7.92 15.71 10.78
CA ARG A 164 -8.71 15.68 9.54
C ARG A 164 -8.28 14.57 8.56
N LEU A 165 -8.46 13.31 8.95
CA LEU A 165 -8.30 12.18 8.03
C LEU A 165 -9.63 11.72 7.46
N VAL A 166 -9.56 11.11 6.30
CA VAL A 166 -10.64 10.28 5.76
C VAL A 166 -10.17 8.83 5.81
N VAL A 167 -10.80 8.03 6.67
CA VAL A 167 -10.50 6.61 6.83
C VAL A 167 -11.49 5.75 6.07
N ILE A 168 -11.12 4.51 5.79
CA ILE A 168 -12.05 3.52 5.27
C ILE A 168 -12.67 2.73 6.42
N SER A 169 -14.00 2.68 6.47
CA SER A 169 -14.76 1.81 7.36
C SER A 169 -14.97 0.44 6.73
N HIS A 170 -14.19 -0.54 7.19
CA HIS A 170 -14.24 -1.91 6.72
C HIS A 170 -13.62 -2.88 7.74
N ASP A 171 -14.16 -4.10 7.83
CA ASP A 171 -13.55 -5.17 8.63
C ASP A 171 -12.35 -5.79 7.89
N ILE A 172 -11.31 -6.11 8.65
CA ILE A 172 -10.18 -6.88 8.14
C ILE A 172 -10.27 -8.29 8.70
N ASP A 173 -9.88 -9.29 7.89
CA ASP A 173 -9.89 -10.70 8.27
C ASP A 173 -8.68 -11.04 9.17
N GLN A 174 -8.59 -10.37 10.32
CA GLN A 174 -7.56 -10.56 11.33
C GLN A 174 -8.14 -10.43 12.73
N SER A 175 -8.13 -11.53 13.49
CA SER A 175 -8.66 -11.57 14.84
C SER A 175 -7.87 -10.65 15.78
N GLY A 176 -8.58 -9.85 16.58
CA GLY A 176 -7.98 -9.00 17.61
C GLY A 176 -7.26 -7.75 17.09
N VAL A 177 -7.48 -7.40 15.81
CA VAL A 177 -6.97 -6.18 15.19
C VAL A 177 -8.15 -5.36 14.67
N ASP A 178 -8.12 -4.07 14.97
CA ASP A 178 -9.20 -3.14 14.68
C ASP A 178 -9.15 -2.48 13.30
N GLY A 179 -8.07 -2.70 12.57
CA GLY A 179 -7.85 -2.15 11.25
C GLY A 179 -6.37 -1.98 10.92
N LEU A 180 -6.10 -1.13 9.92
CA LEU A 180 -4.79 -0.84 9.38
C LEU A 180 -4.48 0.65 9.56
N LEU A 181 -3.29 0.98 10.04
CA LEU A 181 -2.76 2.34 10.02
C LEU A 181 -1.96 2.53 8.72
N GLY A 182 -2.53 3.30 7.79
CA GLY A 182 -2.02 3.42 6.43
C GLY A 182 -1.13 4.65 6.21
N ARG A 183 -0.70 4.81 4.96
CA ARG A 183 0.21 5.88 4.51
C ARG A 183 -0.38 7.27 4.63
N ASP A 184 -1.70 7.43 4.53
CA ASP A 184 -2.36 8.72 4.79
C ASP A 184 -2.03 9.32 6.16
N PHE A 185 -1.87 8.48 7.18
CA PHE A 185 -1.34 8.86 8.49
C PHE A 185 0.20 8.85 8.52
N LEU A 186 0.82 7.75 8.09
CA LEU A 186 2.27 7.54 8.23
C LEU A 186 3.10 8.58 7.46
N ASP A 187 2.64 9.00 6.28
CA ASP A 187 3.31 10.01 5.44
C ASP A 187 3.27 11.41 6.06
N GLN A 188 2.59 11.62 7.18
CA GLN A 188 2.68 12.87 7.94
C GLN A 188 3.92 12.92 8.86
N PHE A 189 4.59 11.78 9.05
CA PHE A 189 5.75 11.64 9.91
C PHE A 189 6.99 11.17 9.13
N THR A 190 8.16 11.39 9.70
CA THR A 190 9.33 10.55 9.44
C THR A 190 9.18 9.29 10.26
N VAL A 191 9.03 8.16 9.59
CA VAL A 191 8.86 6.84 10.19
C VAL A 191 10.19 6.09 10.17
N THR A 192 10.70 5.74 11.34
CA THR A 192 11.90 4.91 11.49
C THR A 192 11.50 3.58 12.11
N ILE A 193 11.84 2.47 11.46
CA ILE A 193 11.60 1.11 11.98
C ILE A 193 12.97 0.47 12.24
N ASP A 194 13.31 0.33 13.52
CA ASP A 194 14.47 -0.44 13.97
C ASP A 194 14.00 -1.86 14.33
N ASN A 195 14.15 -2.79 13.39
CA ASN A 195 13.80 -4.20 13.59
C ASN A 195 14.73 -4.92 14.58
N ALA A 196 15.97 -4.48 14.74
CA ALA A 196 16.88 -5.12 15.69
C ALA A 196 16.48 -4.77 17.12
N GLN A 197 16.05 -3.53 17.35
CA GLN A 197 15.60 -3.06 18.65
C GLN A 197 14.10 -3.28 18.90
N GLY A 198 13.32 -3.63 17.87
CA GLY A 198 11.88 -3.78 17.98
C GLY A 198 11.18 -2.45 18.28
N VAL A 199 11.60 -1.37 17.61
CA VAL A 199 11.09 -0.03 17.87
C VAL A 199 10.69 0.66 16.56
N VAL A 200 9.51 1.29 16.57
CA VAL A 200 9.10 2.27 15.56
C VAL A 200 9.08 3.65 16.18
N THR A 201 9.66 4.63 15.51
CA THR A 201 9.58 6.04 15.88
C THR A 201 8.83 6.82 14.82
N LEU A 202 7.84 7.59 15.24
CA LEU A 202 7.08 8.54 14.42
C LEU A 202 7.47 9.95 14.86
N SER A 203 8.17 10.70 14.02
CA SER A 203 8.58 12.09 14.32
C SER A 203 8.00 13.07 13.30
N PRO A 204 7.59 14.29 13.70
CA PRO A 204 7.07 15.27 12.75
C PRO A 204 8.10 15.60 11.67
N LYS A 205 7.65 15.78 10.43
CA LYS A 205 8.52 16.23 9.34
C LYS A 205 8.99 17.66 9.62
N LYS A 206 10.31 17.89 9.49
CA LYS A 206 10.87 19.24 9.54
C LYS A 206 10.28 20.04 8.36
N ARG A 207 9.77 21.24 8.64
CA ARG A 207 9.31 22.19 7.62
C ARG A 207 10.49 22.88 6.96
#